data_AF-A0A519YAI5-F1
#
_entry.id   AF-A0A519YAI5-F1
#
_cell.length_a   1.000
_cell.length_b   1.000
_cell.length_c   1.000
_cell.angle_alpha   90.00
_cell.angle_beta   90.00
_cell.angle_gamma   90.00
#
_symmetry.space_group_name_H-M   'P 1'
#
loop_
_entity.id
_entity.type
_entity.pdbx_description
1 polymer ?
#
loop_
_entity_poly.entity_id
_entity_poly.type
_entity_poly.pdbx_seq_one_letter_code
_entity_poly.pdbx_strand_id
1 'polypeptide(L)'
;MNTSLITSLLFVAGCLVGHLGWAQQAPIALLAPVAPVVAPPKSTVGVEIQPKQPVAPVPTATAPPQSRPTILEPVVILNGRYLTGMTILGTLSPQQIDKVEIYKPGTGSMQWRSLTTLGIISIEFKVKTKLKLKARSLAALKRGLGLRGPVRFEFNGAHIQDESLQIITSTIAGLDVTQAMPGTATKAIVNIRSVPFKPAGPQAAPAQPVVYPPGTIMIRGLAQH
;
A
#
# COMPACT_ATOMS: atom_id res chain seq x y z
N MET A 1 -8.78 -55.16 13.50
CA MET A 1 -8.56 -55.47 14.94
C MET A 1 -7.07 -55.46 15.22
N ASN A 2 -6.68 -55.39 16.50
CA ASN A 2 -5.32 -55.26 17.05
C ASN A 2 -4.87 -53.82 17.34
N THR A 3 -5.20 -53.37 18.57
CA THR A 3 -4.27 -52.90 19.63
C THR A 3 -2.77 -52.85 19.25
N SER A 4 -1.91 -51.96 19.73
CA SER A 4 -1.96 -50.98 20.85
C SER A 4 -0.91 -49.87 20.59
N LEU A 5 -0.45 -48.97 21.48
CA LEU A 5 -0.57 -48.79 22.94
C LEU A 5 -0.50 -47.27 23.27
N ILE A 6 -0.52 -46.92 24.56
CA ILE A 6 -0.37 -45.55 25.11
C ILE A 6 1.01 -45.42 25.77
N THR A 7 1.68 -44.29 25.62
CA THR A 7 2.76 -43.89 26.55
C THR A 7 2.72 -42.39 26.82
N SER A 8 2.31 -42.03 28.03
CA SER A 8 2.41 -40.66 28.57
C SER A 8 3.81 -40.39 29.10
N LEU A 9 4.32 -39.16 28.98
CA LEU A 9 5.33 -38.63 29.91
C LEU A 9 4.93 -37.21 30.35
N LEU A 10 5.08 -36.94 31.63
CA LEU A 10 4.62 -35.72 32.31
C LEU A 10 5.78 -34.74 32.58
N PHE A 11 5.41 -33.46 32.71
CA PHE A 11 6.03 -32.43 33.56
C PHE A 11 7.55 -32.25 33.57
N VAL A 12 7.98 -31.04 33.20
CA VAL A 12 8.83 -30.22 34.09
C VAL A 12 8.22 -28.81 34.17
N ALA A 13 7.84 -28.40 35.38
CA ALA A 13 7.56 -27.01 35.69
C ALA A 13 8.87 -26.31 36.05
N GLY A 14 9.15 -25.13 35.48
CA GLY A 14 10.37 -24.37 35.72
C GLY A 14 10.06 -22.93 36.11
N CYS A 15 10.03 -22.64 37.41
CA CYS A 15 9.90 -21.27 37.92
C CYS A 15 11.28 -20.59 38.00
N LEU A 16 11.47 -19.49 37.28
CA LEU A 16 12.51 -18.47 37.54
C LEU A 16 11.83 -17.10 37.35
N VAL A 17 11.42 -16.44 38.43
CA VAL A 17 12.23 -15.55 39.29
C VAL A 17 12.67 -14.27 38.57
N GLY A 18 12.01 -13.17 38.97
CA GLY A 18 12.68 -11.91 39.28
C GLY A 18 13.12 -11.00 38.13
N HIS A 19 12.38 -9.90 37.96
CA HIS A 19 13.04 -8.59 38.11
C HIS A 19 12.04 -7.51 38.57
N LEU A 20 12.30 -6.91 39.74
CA LEU A 20 11.76 -5.58 40.03
C LEU A 20 12.50 -4.57 39.14
N GLY A 21 11.73 -3.65 38.56
CA GLY A 21 12.24 -2.51 37.79
C GLY A 21 11.44 -1.27 38.14
N TRP A 22 11.77 -0.64 39.27
CA TRP A 22 11.28 0.71 39.59
C TRP A 22 11.81 1.69 38.52
N ALA A 23 10.92 2.11 37.61
CA ALA A 23 11.19 3.28 36.79
C ALA A 23 10.98 4.53 37.66
N GLN A 24 12.09 5.13 38.12
CA GLN A 24 12.04 6.43 38.79
C GLN A 24 11.46 7.47 37.82
N GLN A 25 10.33 8.09 38.18
CA GLN A 25 9.83 9.26 37.47
C GLN A 25 10.78 10.44 37.73
N ALA A 26 11.53 10.84 36.70
CA ALA A 26 12.23 12.11 36.71
C ALA A 26 11.20 13.26 36.79
N PRO A 27 11.44 14.30 37.60
CA PRO A 27 10.50 15.41 37.74
C PRO A 27 10.37 16.18 36.42
N ILE A 28 9.13 16.41 35.99
CA ILE A 28 8.81 17.19 34.80
C ILE A 28 9.11 18.66 35.10
N ALA A 29 10.19 19.19 34.52
CA ALA A 29 10.45 20.62 34.53
C ALA A 29 9.44 21.33 33.61
N LEU A 30 8.54 22.12 34.21
CA LEU A 30 7.62 23.00 33.48
C LEU A 30 8.41 24.12 32.79
N LEU A 31 8.64 23.98 31.49
CA LEU A 31 9.12 25.09 30.65
C LEU A 31 8.00 26.12 30.50
N ALA A 32 8.18 27.28 31.14
CA ALA A 32 7.26 28.40 31.06
C ALA A 32 7.14 28.94 29.61
N PRO A 33 5.97 29.47 29.22
CA PRO A 33 5.78 30.02 27.87
C PRO A 33 6.63 31.27 27.64
N VAL A 34 7.48 31.22 26.61
CA VAL A 34 8.21 32.41 26.13
C VAL A 34 7.22 33.33 25.43
N ALA A 35 7.02 34.53 25.97
CA ALA A 35 6.19 35.55 25.35
C ALA A 35 6.84 36.08 24.05
N PRO A 36 6.08 36.31 22.97
CA PRO A 36 6.63 36.87 21.74
C PRO A 36 6.97 38.36 21.93
N VAL A 37 8.26 38.70 21.82
CA VAL A 37 8.72 40.09 21.78
C VAL A 37 8.39 40.69 20.42
N VAL A 38 7.44 41.63 20.40
CA VAL A 38 7.13 42.45 19.22
C VAL A 38 8.21 43.53 19.07
N ALA A 39 9.04 43.42 18.04
CA ALA A 39 9.97 44.48 17.65
C ALA A 39 9.29 45.46 16.66
N PRO A 40 9.31 46.78 16.90
CA PRO A 40 8.73 47.75 15.98
C PRO A 40 9.63 47.97 14.74
N PRO A 41 9.05 48.27 13.56
CA PRO A 41 9.81 48.52 12.34
C PRO A 41 10.55 49.87 12.42
N LYS A 42 11.88 49.84 12.39
CA LYS A 42 12.68 51.04 12.14
C LYS A 42 12.70 51.35 10.65
N SER A 43 11.93 52.36 10.25
CA SER A 43 12.15 53.05 8.98
C SER A 43 13.40 53.91 9.09
N THR A 44 14.36 53.72 8.19
CA THR A 44 15.41 54.71 7.92
C THR A 44 15.55 54.85 6.41
N VAL A 45 15.16 56.00 5.88
CA VAL A 45 15.47 56.39 4.51
C VAL A 45 16.95 56.73 4.44
N GLY A 46 17.69 56.00 3.61
CA GLY A 46 19.10 56.26 3.30
C GLY A 46 19.32 56.09 1.81
N VAL A 47 19.56 57.20 1.12
CA VAL A 47 19.96 57.20 -0.30
C VAL A 47 21.47 57.01 -0.35
N GLU A 48 21.92 55.85 -0.82
CA GLU A 48 23.33 55.66 -1.20
C GLU A 48 23.43 54.84 -2.51
N ILE A 49 24.51 55.09 -3.25
CA ILE A 49 24.60 54.84 -4.70
C ILE A 49 25.22 53.46 -4.97
N GLN A 50 24.76 52.80 -6.04
CA GLN A 50 25.25 51.49 -6.48
C GLN A 50 26.78 51.40 -6.62
N PRO A 51 27.34 50.23 -6.29
CA PRO A 51 28.12 49.49 -7.27
C PRO A 51 27.36 48.27 -7.80
N LYS A 52 27.45 48.07 -9.12
CA LYS A 52 26.75 47.02 -9.89
C LYS A 52 27.27 45.61 -9.54
N GLN A 53 26.61 44.95 -8.59
CA GLN A 53 26.92 43.55 -8.23
C GLN A 53 26.40 42.57 -9.30
N PRO A 54 27.16 41.52 -9.68
CA PRO A 54 26.69 40.53 -10.66
C PRO A 54 25.46 39.79 -10.15
N VAL A 55 24.43 39.69 -11.00
CA VAL A 55 23.23 38.90 -10.72
C VAL A 55 23.60 37.42 -10.72
N ALA A 56 23.76 36.85 -9.53
CA ALA A 56 23.72 35.39 -9.38
C ALA A 56 22.33 34.90 -9.83
N PRO A 57 22.23 33.85 -10.66
CA PRO A 57 20.95 33.34 -11.10
C PRO A 57 20.17 32.85 -9.87
N VAL A 58 18.98 33.43 -9.66
CA VAL A 58 18.04 32.97 -8.65
C VAL A 58 17.78 31.49 -8.90
N PRO A 59 18.03 30.58 -7.95
CA PRO A 59 17.66 29.18 -8.13
C PRO A 59 16.14 29.11 -8.23
N THR A 60 15.64 28.83 -9.43
CA THR A 60 14.22 28.70 -9.72
C THR A 60 13.62 27.72 -8.72
N ALA A 61 12.66 28.20 -7.92
CA ALA A 61 12.05 27.39 -6.87
C ALA A 61 11.51 26.09 -7.49
N THR A 62 12.11 24.97 -7.11
CA THR A 62 11.71 23.64 -7.57
C THR A 62 10.22 23.49 -7.27
N ALA A 63 9.41 23.37 -8.31
CA ALA A 63 7.97 23.20 -8.16
C ALA A 63 7.72 22.02 -7.20
N PRO A 64 6.78 22.14 -6.24
CA PRO A 64 6.48 21.05 -5.33
C PRO A 64 6.14 19.80 -6.15
N PRO A 65 6.61 18.62 -5.74
CA PRO A 65 6.46 17.40 -6.54
C PRO A 65 4.98 17.18 -6.82
N GLN A 66 4.60 17.30 -8.10
CA GLN A 66 3.20 17.17 -8.52
C GLN A 66 2.68 15.82 -8.04
N SER A 67 1.66 15.85 -7.19
CA SER A 67 0.93 14.66 -6.73
C SER A 67 0.29 13.99 -7.94
N ARG A 68 1.01 13.04 -8.54
CA ARG A 68 0.55 12.26 -9.69
C ARG A 68 -0.78 11.59 -9.31
N PRO A 69 -1.82 11.65 -10.16
CA PRO A 69 -3.15 11.19 -9.81
C PRO A 69 -3.17 9.75 -9.30
N THR A 70 -3.72 9.57 -8.10
CA THR A 70 -3.93 8.26 -7.49
C THR A 70 -5.04 7.53 -8.22
N ILE A 71 -4.74 6.34 -8.74
CA ILE A 71 -5.71 5.51 -9.46
C ILE A 71 -6.54 4.73 -8.43
N LEU A 72 -7.85 5.01 -8.40
CA LEU A 72 -8.82 4.31 -7.54
C LEU A 72 -9.26 2.99 -8.20
N GLU A 73 -8.31 2.07 -8.35
CA GLU A 73 -8.56 0.69 -8.77
C GLU A 73 -8.74 -0.23 -7.55
N PRO A 74 -9.70 -1.18 -7.57
CA PRO A 74 -9.82 -2.23 -6.58
C PRO A 74 -8.51 -2.99 -6.35
N VAL A 75 -8.23 -3.24 -5.08
CA VAL A 75 -7.16 -4.13 -4.66
C VAL A 75 -7.59 -5.58 -4.84
N VAL A 76 -6.67 -6.44 -5.29
CA VAL A 76 -6.88 -7.89 -5.35
C VAL A 76 -5.99 -8.55 -4.30
N ILE A 77 -6.56 -9.48 -3.52
CA ILE A 77 -5.84 -10.28 -2.52
C ILE A 77 -6.00 -11.76 -2.88
N LEU A 78 -4.88 -12.46 -3.09
CA LEU A 78 -4.89 -13.89 -3.42
C LEU A 78 -4.53 -14.74 -2.18
N ASN A 79 -5.33 -15.76 -1.88
CA ASN A 79 -5.18 -16.67 -0.74
C ASN A 79 -4.93 -15.95 0.60
N GLY A 80 -5.58 -14.80 0.80
CA GLY A 80 -5.41 -13.93 1.98
C GLY A 80 -3.99 -13.37 2.21
N ARG A 81 -3.03 -13.60 1.30
CA ARG A 81 -1.60 -13.38 1.54
C ARG A 81 -0.91 -12.49 0.51
N TYR A 82 -1.34 -12.53 -0.74
CA TYR A 82 -0.67 -11.83 -1.84
C TYR A 82 -1.48 -10.61 -2.30
N LEU A 83 -0.91 -9.42 -2.13
CA LEU A 83 -1.50 -8.14 -2.52
C LEU A 83 -1.08 -7.76 -3.95
N THR A 84 -2.04 -7.36 -4.78
CA THR A 84 -1.83 -7.02 -6.20
C THR A 84 -2.90 -6.09 -6.74
N GLY A 85 -2.62 -5.43 -7.87
CA GLY A 85 -3.64 -4.73 -8.67
C GLY A 85 -4.41 -5.68 -9.57
N MET A 86 -5.47 -5.17 -10.21
CA MET A 86 -6.38 -5.95 -11.06
C MET A 86 -5.75 -6.57 -12.32
N THR A 87 -4.57 -6.12 -12.74
CA THR A 87 -3.85 -6.68 -13.90
C THR A 87 -3.52 -8.16 -13.78
N ILE A 88 -3.47 -8.71 -12.56
CA ILE A 88 -3.27 -10.16 -12.37
C ILE A 88 -4.44 -10.99 -12.93
N LEU A 89 -5.67 -10.45 -12.95
CA LEU A 89 -6.89 -11.20 -13.20
C LEU A 89 -6.91 -11.86 -14.58
N GLY A 90 -6.34 -11.20 -15.60
CA GLY A 90 -6.21 -11.75 -16.95
C GLY A 90 -5.22 -12.92 -17.08
N THR A 91 -4.46 -13.25 -16.02
CA THR A 91 -3.51 -14.38 -15.98
C THR A 91 -3.99 -15.55 -15.13
N LEU A 92 -5.12 -15.40 -14.43
CA LEU A 92 -5.68 -16.43 -13.56
C LEU A 92 -6.59 -17.36 -14.36
N SER A 93 -6.48 -18.67 -14.15
CA SER A 93 -7.45 -19.64 -14.69
C SER A 93 -8.67 -19.73 -13.77
N PRO A 94 -9.90 -19.42 -14.24
CA PRO A 94 -11.11 -19.50 -13.40
C PRO A 94 -11.35 -20.88 -12.80
N GLN A 95 -10.94 -21.95 -13.50
CA GLN A 95 -11.09 -23.34 -13.05
C GLN A 95 -10.29 -23.65 -11.77
N GLN A 96 -9.24 -22.87 -11.49
CA GLN A 96 -8.35 -23.04 -10.33
C GLN A 96 -8.83 -22.27 -9.09
N ILE A 97 -9.77 -21.33 -9.26
CA ILE A 97 -10.40 -20.56 -8.20
C ILE A 97 -11.37 -21.48 -7.44
N ASP A 98 -11.37 -21.34 -6.12
CA ASP A 98 -12.31 -22.01 -5.21
C ASP A 98 -13.41 -21.05 -4.77
N LYS A 99 -13.03 -19.81 -4.45
CA LYS A 99 -13.91 -18.78 -3.91
C LYS A 99 -13.48 -17.38 -4.34
N VAL A 100 -14.46 -16.52 -4.58
CA VAL A 100 -14.25 -15.07 -4.74
C VAL A 100 -15.16 -14.32 -3.78
N GLU A 101 -14.59 -13.36 -3.06
CA GLU A 101 -15.34 -12.43 -2.21
C GLU A 101 -15.07 -11.00 -2.65
N ILE A 102 -16.14 -10.21 -2.79
CA ILE A 102 -16.04 -8.79 -3.18
C ILE A 102 -16.45 -7.94 -1.98
N TYR A 103 -15.48 -7.20 -1.46
CA TYR A 103 -15.65 -6.26 -0.39
C TYR A 103 -15.74 -4.84 -0.98
N LYS A 104 -16.88 -4.20 -0.77
CA LYS A 104 -17.15 -2.83 -1.24
C LYS A 104 -16.37 -1.82 -0.40
N PRO A 105 -16.22 -0.57 -0.86
CA PRO A 105 -15.57 0.44 -0.05
C PRO A 105 -16.16 0.58 1.36
N GLY A 106 -15.29 0.53 2.37
CA GLY A 106 -15.67 0.55 3.78
C GLY A 106 -16.18 -0.78 4.36
N THR A 107 -16.36 -1.84 3.56
CA THR A 107 -16.66 -3.20 4.04
C THR A 107 -15.43 -4.09 3.92
N GLY A 108 -15.23 -5.03 4.85
CA GLY A 108 -14.04 -5.88 4.86
C GLY A 108 -13.74 -6.52 6.22
N SER A 109 -12.95 -7.60 6.21
CA SER A 109 -12.37 -8.16 7.43
C SER A 109 -11.40 -7.16 8.09
N MET A 110 -11.30 -7.21 9.42
CA MET A 110 -10.52 -6.27 10.23
C MET A 110 -9.05 -6.16 9.78
N GLN A 111 -8.47 -7.27 9.33
CA GLN A 111 -7.09 -7.37 8.82
C GLN A 111 -6.78 -6.46 7.61
N TRP A 112 -7.76 -6.16 6.75
CA TRP A 112 -7.55 -5.35 5.54
C TRP A 112 -8.35 -4.05 5.55
N ARG A 113 -8.89 -3.64 6.71
CA ARG A 113 -9.81 -2.49 6.84
C ARG A 113 -9.30 -1.21 6.19
N SER A 114 -7.99 -0.95 6.26
CA SER A 114 -7.32 0.20 5.63
C SER A 114 -7.28 0.17 4.10
N LEU A 115 -7.23 -1.02 3.48
CA LEU A 115 -7.28 -1.21 2.03
C LEU A 115 -8.70 -1.14 1.47
N THR A 116 -9.72 -1.26 2.33
CA THR A 116 -11.13 -1.22 1.90
C THR A 116 -11.49 0.09 1.21
N THR A 117 -10.75 1.19 1.40
CA THR A 117 -11.00 2.48 0.70
C THR A 117 -10.98 2.36 -0.82
N LEU A 118 -10.25 1.36 -1.37
CA LEU A 118 -10.19 1.07 -2.81
C LEU A 118 -11.24 0.02 -3.26
N GLY A 119 -11.87 -0.68 -2.32
CA GLY A 119 -12.55 -1.96 -2.57
C GLY A 119 -11.55 -3.12 -2.68
N ILE A 120 -11.96 -4.32 -2.28
CA ILE A 120 -11.10 -5.52 -2.27
C ILE A 120 -11.81 -6.68 -2.99
N ILE A 121 -11.08 -7.34 -3.87
CA ILE A 121 -11.46 -8.63 -4.47
C ILE A 121 -10.55 -9.69 -3.84
N SER A 122 -11.08 -10.48 -2.91
CA SER A 122 -10.37 -11.64 -2.34
C SER A 122 -10.62 -12.87 -3.23
N ILE A 123 -9.57 -13.58 -3.60
CA ILE A 123 -9.63 -14.79 -4.43
C ILE A 123 -8.88 -15.91 -3.72
N GLU A 124 -9.58 -16.97 -3.37
CA GLU A 124 -9.00 -18.20 -2.82
C GLU A 124 -8.95 -19.26 -3.92
N PHE A 125 -7.83 -19.99 -3.97
CA PHE A 125 -7.59 -21.03 -4.96
C PHE A 125 -7.67 -22.41 -4.31
N LYS A 126 -8.09 -23.39 -5.11
CA LYS A 126 -8.18 -24.79 -4.70
C LYS A 126 -6.84 -25.26 -4.13
N VAL A 127 -6.86 -26.02 -3.03
CA VAL A 127 -5.67 -26.44 -2.25
C VAL A 127 -4.56 -27.08 -3.11
N LYS A 128 -4.91 -27.71 -4.24
CA LYS A 128 -3.95 -28.36 -5.17
C LYS A 128 -3.31 -27.39 -6.19
N THR A 129 -3.78 -26.16 -6.30
CA THR A 129 -3.30 -25.14 -7.25
C THR A 129 -1.97 -24.55 -6.79
N LYS A 130 -0.88 -24.84 -7.53
CA LYS A 130 0.44 -24.23 -7.30
C LYS A 130 0.63 -22.97 -8.16
N LEU A 131 0.27 -21.81 -7.63
CA LEU A 131 0.54 -20.52 -8.29
C LEU A 131 2.03 -20.16 -8.23
N LYS A 132 2.66 -19.96 -9.39
CA LYS A 132 4.07 -19.51 -9.49
C LYS A 132 4.19 -17.98 -9.40
N LEU A 133 3.75 -17.39 -8.30
CA LEU A 133 3.80 -15.94 -8.08
C LEU A 133 5.19 -15.48 -7.64
N LYS A 134 5.75 -14.46 -8.31
CA LYS A 134 6.91 -13.73 -7.81
C LYS A 134 6.42 -12.63 -6.86
N ALA A 135 6.58 -12.83 -5.56
CA ALA A 135 6.14 -11.89 -4.53
C ALA A 135 7.28 -11.48 -3.58
N ARG A 136 7.15 -10.34 -2.91
CA ARG A 136 8.06 -9.85 -1.86
C ARG A 136 7.27 -9.34 -0.66
N SER A 137 7.71 -9.68 0.55
CA SER A 137 7.16 -9.07 1.78
C SER A 137 7.55 -7.59 1.89
N LEU A 138 6.79 -6.82 2.67
CA LEU A 138 7.09 -5.41 2.95
C LEU A 138 8.51 -5.23 3.53
N ALA A 139 8.93 -6.11 4.44
CA ALA A 139 10.28 -6.14 4.99
C ALA A 139 11.37 -6.46 3.95
N ALA A 140 11.06 -7.19 2.87
CA ALA A 140 11.99 -7.39 1.75
C ALA A 140 12.04 -6.17 0.83
N LEU A 141 10.92 -5.48 0.60
CA LEU A 141 10.88 -4.21 -0.14
C LEU A 141 11.66 -3.11 0.60
N LYS A 142 11.44 -2.94 1.91
CA LYS A 142 12.18 -2.01 2.77
C LYS A 142 13.69 -2.15 2.62
N ARG A 143 14.19 -3.39 2.74
CA ARG A 143 15.62 -3.71 2.61
C ARG A 143 16.13 -3.47 1.19
N GLY A 144 15.36 -3.85 0.17
CA GLY A 144 15.69 -3.60 -1.24
C GLY A 144 15.78 -2.12 -1.61
N LEU A 145 15.06 -1.24 -0.88
CA LEU A 145 15.13 0.22 -1.00
C LEU A 145 16.19 0.86 -0.09
N GLY A 146 16.93 0.09 0.70
CA GLY A 146 17.95 0.61 1.64
C GLY A 146 17.40 1.42 2.83
N LEU A 147 16.09 1.39 3.08
CA LEU A 147 15.43 2.28 4.05
C LEU A 147 15.70 1.86 5.50
N ARG A 148 16.32 2.77 6.25
CA ARG A 148 16.59 2.62 7.70
C ARG A 148 15.48 3.28 8.52
N GLY A 149 15.23 2.78 9.73
CA GLY A 149 14.19 3.30 10.63
C GLY A 149 12.75 2.83 10.30
N PRO A 150 11.72 3.40 10.94
CA PRO A 150 10.31 3.06 10.70
C PRO A 150 9.82 3.50 9.31
N VAL A 151 9.06 2.64 8.64
CA VAL A 151 8.49 2.89 7.31
C VAL A 151 7.00 2.55 7.33
N ARG A 152 6.15 3.39 6.74
CA ARG A 152 4.74 3.10 6.43
C ARG A 152 4.66 2.68 4.96
N PHE A 153 3.94 1.60 4.68
CA PHE A 153 3.70 1.14 3.32
C PHE A 153 2.29 1.49 2.87
N GLU A 154 2.16 1.87 1.61
CA GLU A 154 0.88 2.15 0.96
C GLU A 154 0.80 1.40 -0.36
N PHE A 155 -0.41 1.08 -0.79
CA PHE A 155 -0.71 0.51 -2.09
C PHE A 155 -1.72 1.42 -2.79
N ASN A 156 -1.32 2.04 -3.90
CA ASN A 156 -2.09 3.11 -4.56
C ASN A 156 -2.61 4.18 -3.56
N GLY A 157 -1.77 4.60 -2.61
CA GLY A 157 -2.10 5.58 -1.56
C GLY A 157 -2.94 5.05 -0.39
N ALA A 158 -3.43 3.81 -0.43
CA ALA A 158 -4.11 3.18 0.71
C ALA A 158 -3.09 2.52 1.66
N HIS A 159 -3.16 2.80 2.96
CA HIS A 159 -2.25 2.25 3.96
C HIS A 159 -2.35 0.72 4.03
N ILE A 160 -1.22 0.01 4.04
CA ILE A 160 -1.15 -1.43 4.32
C ILE A 160 -0.92 -1.60 5.82
N GLN A 161 -1.95 -2.01 6.58
CA GLN A 161 -1.83 -2.30 8.02
C GLN A 161 -1.30 -3.71 8.31
N ASP A 162 -1.60 -4.69 7.46
CA ASP A 162 -1.16 -6.08 7.63
C ASP A 162 0.25 -6.27 7.02
N GLU A 163 1.26 -6.32 7.89
CA GLU A 163 2.66 -6.51 7.49
C GLU A 163 2.99 -7.92 6.97
N SER A 164 2.08 -8.89 7.14
CA SER A 164 2.26 -10.26 6.64
C SER A 164 2.06 -10.38 5.12
N LEU A 165 1.36 -9.41 4.52
CA LEU A 165 1.07 -9.36 3.10
C LEU A 165 2.34 -9.30 2.24
N GLN A 166 2.28 -9.97 1.09
CA GLN A 166 3.35 -10.01 0.10
C GLN A 166 2.88 -9.38 -1.21
N ILE A 167 3.64 -8.42 -1.71
CA ILE A 167 3.31 -7.72 -2.95
C ILE A 167 3.75 -8.58 -4.14
N ILE A 168 2.84 -8.83 -5.08
CA ILE A 168 3.20 -9.49 -6.35
C ILE A 168 4.04 -8.51 -7.18
N THR A 169 5.29 -8.86 -7.46
CA THR A 169 6.25 -7.92 -8.06
C THR A 169 6.01 -7.67 -9.55
N SER A 170 5.36 -8.60 -10.25
CA SER A 170 5.02 -8.44 -11.67
C SER A 170 3.91 -7.43 -11.94
N THR A 171 3.20 -6.96 -10.91
CA THR A 171 2.11 -5.99 -11.01
C THR A 171 2.48 -4.63 -10.39
N ILE A 172 3.75 -4.39 -10.05
CA ILE A 172 4.23 -3.10 -9.56
C ILE A 172 4.65 -2.23 -10.75
N ALA A 173 4.02 -1.06 -10.93
CA ALA A 173 4.43 -0.04 -11.90
C ALA A 173 5.56 0.86 -11.38
N GLY A 174 5.70 0.98 -10.06
CA GLY A 174 6.77 1.74 -9.43
C GLY A 174 6.61 1.83 -7.93
N LEU A 175 7.66 2.32 -7.27
CA LEU A 175 7.68 2.58 -5.84
C LEU A 175 8.02 4.07 -5.65
N ASP A 176 7.08 4.83 -5.11
CA ASP A 176 7.31 6.23 -4.75
C ASP A 176 7.71 6.29 -3.27
N VAL A 177 8.83 6.96 -2.96
CA VAL A 177 9.41 7.00 -1.61
C VAL A 177 9.45 8.43 -1.10
N THR A 178 8.65 8.73 -0.09
CA THR A 178 8.68 10.00 0.65
C THR A 178 9.51 9.80 1.92
N GLN A 179 10.65 10.46 2.02
CA GLN A 179 11.51 10.34 3.21
C GLN A 179 10.90 11.05 4.43
N ALA A 180 11.24 10.56 5.62
CA ALA A 180 10.96 11.23 6.87
C ALA A 180 11.71 12.58 6.93
N MET A 181 11.03 13.66 7.31
CA MET A 181 11.69 14.94 7.50
C MET A 181 12.50 14.92 8.81
N PRO A 182 13.83 15.19 8.78
CA PRO A 182 14.67 15.16 9.98
C PRO A 182 14.13 16.05 11.10
N GLY A 183 14.19 15.57 12.34
CA GLY A 183 13.67 16.29 13.51
C GLY A 183 12.15 16.18 13.74
N THR A 184 11.40 15.49 12.86
CA THR A 184 9.97 15.21 13.06
C THR A 184 9.73 13.73 13.38
N ALA A 185 8.63 13.43 14.08
CA ALA A 185 8.18 12.05 14.33
C ALA A 185 7.60 11.33 13.07
N THR A 186 7.71 11.96 11.90
CA THR A 186 7.15 11.47 10.64
C THR A 186 7.90 10.22 10.17
N LYS A 187 7.17 9.15 9.87
CA LYS A 187 7.76 7.92 9.28
C LYS A 187 7.97 8.12 7.78
N ALA A 188 8.99 7.49 7.20
CA ALA A 188 9.12 7.44 5.74
C ALA A 188 7.93 6.66 5.15
N ILE A 189 7.42 7.09 4.00
CA ILE A 189 6.28 6.46 3.32
C ILE A 189 6.77 5.85 2.02
N VAL A 190 6.41 4.59 1.77
CA VAL A 190 6.64 3.89 0.50
C VAL A 190 5.30 3.55 -0.11
N ASN A 191 4.91 4.29 -1.16
CA ASN A 191 3.72 4.00 -1.93
C ASN A 191 4.06 3.07 -3.10
N ILE A 192 3.46 1.88 -3.09
CA ILE A 192 3.53 0.88 -4.14
C ILE A 192 2.43 1.20 -5.15
N ARG A 193 2.81 1.56 -6.38
CA ARG A 193 1.85 1.74 -7.48
C ARG A 193 1.63 0.43 -8.21
N SER A 194 0.38 0.03 -8.40
CA SER A 194 0.06 -1.06 -9.33
C SER A 194 0.24 -0.65 -10.79
N VAL A 195 0.48 -1.62 -11.67
CA VAL A 195 0.22 -1.45 -13.11
C VAL A 195 -1.28 -1.19 -13.27
N PRO A 196 -1.70 -0.07 -13.91
CA PRO A 196 -3.10 0.23 -14.12
C PRO A 196 -3.78 -0.88 -14.92
N PHE A 197 -4.94 -1.32 -14.47
CA PHE A 197 -5.77 -2.23 -15.22
C PHE A 197 -6.46 -1.47 -16.34
N LYS A 198 -5.90 -1.59 -17.55
CA LYS A 198 -6.63 -1.28 -18.77
C LYS A 198 -7.56 -2.46 -19.05
N PRO A 199 -8.89 -2.35 -18.83
CA PRO A 199 -9.80 -3.38 -19.33
C PRO A 199 -9.62 -3.50 -20.84
N ALA A 200 -9.75 -4.71 -21.37
CA ALA A 200 -9.99 -4.91 -22.79
C ALA A 200 -11.35 -4.29 -23.10
N GLY A 201 -11.36 -3.01 -23.46
CA GLY A 201 -12.56 -2.30 -23.84
C GLY A 201 -13.18 -2.90 -25.10
N PRO A 202 -14.36 -2.42 -25.53
CA PRO A 202 -15.01 -2.86 -26.76
C PRO A 202 -14.21 -2.58 -28.06
N GLN A 203 -12.96 -2.12 -27.98
CA GLN A 203 -12.00 -2.07 -29.08
C GLN A 203 -11.23 -3.39 -29.30
N ALA A 204 -11.48 -4.41 -28.46
CA ALA A 204 -11.21 -5.81 -28.79
C ALA A 204 -12.43 -6.53 -29.40
N ALA A 205 -13.59 -5.86 -29.45
CA ALA A 205 -14.60 -6.17 -30.47
C ALA A 205 -14.20 -5.44 -31.77
N PRO A 206 -14.59 -5.93 -32.96
CA PRO A 206 -14.32 -5.22 -34.21
C PRO A 206 -14.84 -3.77 -34.13
N ALA A 207 -14.05 -2.82 -34.63
CA ALA A 207 -14.34 -1.38 -34.56
C ALA A 207 -15.48 -0.91 -35.50
N GLN A 208 -16.39 -1.83 -35.86
CA GLN A 208 -17.61 -1.56 -36.59
C GLN A 208 -18.77 -2.16 -35.79
N PRO A 209 -19.91 -1.45 -35.63
CA PRO A 209 -21.14 -2.14 -35.27
C PRO A 209 -21.38 -3.24 -36.32
N VAL A 210 -21.66 -4.46 -35.88
CA VAL A 210 -22.05 -5.52 -36.81
C VAL A 210 -23.43 -5.15 -37.35
N VAL A 211 -23.45 -4.46 -38.49
CA VAL A 211 -24.67 -4.07 -39.19
C VAL A 211 -25.25 -5.32 -39.83
N TYR A 212 -26.14 -5.98 -39.10
CA TYR A 212 -26.89 -7.10 -39.63
C TYR A 212 -27.84 -6.61 -40.73
N PRO A 213 -27.90 -7.27 -41.91
CA PRO A 213 -28.85 -6.89 -42.94
C PRO A 213 -30.30 -7.10 -42.46
N PRO A 214 -31.27 -6.34 -43.02
CA PRO A 214 -32.69 -6.53 -42.72
C PRO A 214 -33.11 -7.99 -42.89
N GLY A 215 -33.87 -8.52 -41.92
CA GLY A 215 -34.27 -9.93 -41.86
C GLY A 215 -33.39 -10.83 -40.97
N THR A 216 -32.32 -10.29 -40.36
CA THR A 216 -31.50 -11.07 -39.42
C THR A 216 -32.16 -11.19 -38.04
N ILE A 217 -32.40 -12.42 -37.57
CA ILE A 217 -32.89 -12.71 -36.22
C ILE A 217 -31.73 -13.24 -35.36
N MET A 218 -31.41 -12.55 -34.26
CA MET A 218 -30.42 -13.03 -33.29
C MET A 218 -31.08 -13.87 -32.19
N ILE A 219 -30.89 -15.19 -32.25
CA ILE A 219 -31.26 -16.08 -31.14
C ILE A 219 -30.11 -16.12 -30.13
N ARG A 220 -30.33 -15.59 -28.93
CA ARG A 220 -29.38 -15.72 -27.81
C ARG A 220 -29.71 -16.98 -27.01
N GLY A 221 -28.82 -17.97 -27.07
CA GLY A 221 -28.96 -19.19 -26.27
C GLY A 221 -28.80 -18.91 -24.77
N LEU A 222 -29.79 -19.29 -23.97
CA LEU A 222 -29.65 -19.41 -22.52
C LEU A 222 -28.94 -20.73 -22.21
N ALA A 223 -27.61 -20.71 -22.23
CA ALA A 223 -26.81 -21.83 -21.75
C ALA A 223 -26.93 -21.91 -20.21
N GLN A 224 -27.91 -22.68 -19.73
CA GLN A 224 -27.94 -23.16 -18.35
C GLN A 224 -27.03 -24.40 -18.25
N HIS A 225 -25.96 -24.31 -17.46
CA HIS A 225 -25.16 -25.43 -16.97
C HIS A 225 -24.40 -25.04 -15.71
#